data_AF-A0A8J2KTB9-F1
#
_entry.id   AF-A0A8J2KTB9-F1
#
_cell.length_a   1.000
_cell.length_b   1.000
_cell.length_c   1.000
_cell.angle_alpha   90.00
_cell.angle_beta   90.00
_cell.angle_gamma   90.00
#
_symmetry.space_group_name_H-M   'P 1'
#
loop_
_entity.id
_entity.type
_entity.pdbx_description
1 polymer ?
#
loop_
_entity_poly.entity_id
_entity_poly.type
_entity_poly.pdbx_seq_one_letter_code
_entity_poly.pdbx_strand_id
1 'polypeptide(L)'
;MFLTKSGSQPVTAGIDIWSEPLFHYHNGQKVAVLLLDCQGFADKKLGQEMEAAIFSLTSLLSSVMIYNVKSKMDEDILQKVQEFSKWASVVSTTVQEKCKPHLLFLIRDFTFTQEFPFGFHDKNHTPKSTNGVNGNYFNTFFTQTDDVTSENITARKDLEKCYIKIVRSSTRHRGDSLELRQNMGRIMGKWAVSGVRNSQNKDRTIPK
;
A
#
# COMPACT_ATOMS: atom_id res chain seq x y z
N MET A 1 6.92 15.84 14.47
CA MET A 1 7.74 14.68 14.04
C MET A 1 7.05 13.43 14.52
N PHE A 2 6.79 12.42 13.67
CA PHE A 2 6.31 11.12 14.14
C PHE A 2 7.36 10.51 15.06
N LEU A 3 6.93 9.90 16.16
CA LEU A 3 7.84 9.34 17.15
C LEU A 3 8.39 8.00 16.64
N THR A 4 9.71 7.88 16.55
CA THR A 4 10.37 6.63 16.20
C THR A 4 11.32 6.22 17.31
N LYS A 5 11.28 4.95 17.73
CA LYS A 5 12.19 4.40 18.73
C LYS A 5 12.69 3.03 18.30
N SER A 6 13.95 2.73 18.57
CA SER A 6 14.47 1.37 18.45
C SER A 6 14.00 0.51 19.63
N GLY A 7 13.67 -0.74 19.38
CA GLY A 7 13.23 -1.69 20.41
C GLY A 7 12.05 -2.52 19.94
N SER A 8 11.60 -3.44 20.80
CA SER A 8 10.48 -4.34 20.52
C SER A 8 9.12 -3.77 20.93
N GLN A 9 9.08 -2.68 21.69
CA GLN A 9 7.83 -2.05 22.10
C GLN A 9 7.33 -1.09 21.02
N PRO A 10 6.02 -1.10 20.71
CA PRO A 10 5.44 -0.12 19.80
C PRO A 10 5.59 1.28 20.39
N VAL A 11 5.63 2.27 19.49
CA VAL A 11 5.69 3.69 19.84
C VAL A 11 4.38 4.36 19.45
N THR A 12 3.90 4.10 18.24
CA THR A 12 2.62 4.58 17.73
C THR A 12 1.48 3.70 18.24
N ALA A 13 0.44 4.32 18.81
CA ALA A 13 -0.80 3.66 19.23
C ALA A 13 -1.96 4.23 18.41
N GLY A 14 -2.68 3.39 17.65
CA GLY A 14 -3.73 3.85 16.75
C GLY A 14 -3.18 4.51 15.47
N ILE A 15 -3.67 5.71 15.16
CA ILE A 15 -3.34 6.48 13.96
C ILE A 15 -2.96 7.91 14.37
N ASP A 16 -1.73 8.31 14.04
CA ASP A 16 -1.24 9.67 14.20
C ASP A 16 -1.30 10.41 12.87
N ILE A 17 -1.78 11.65 12.89
CA ILE A 17 -1.80 12.53 11.72
C ILE A 17 -0.76 13.63 11.93
N TRP A 18 0.03 13.90 10.90
CA TRP A 18 0.94 15.03 10.95
C TRP A 18 0.16 16.35 11.05
N SER A 19 0.49 17.18 12.05
CA SER A 19 -0.30 18.36 12.43
C SER A 19 -0.39 19.43 11.35
N GLU A 20 0.59 19.50 10.44
CA GLU A 20 0.65 20.53 9.40
C GLU A 20 0.63 19.91 7.99
N PRO A 21 -0.41 20.16 7.17
CA PRO A 21 -0.44 19.62 5.81
C PRO A 21 0.75 20.13 5.00
N LEU A 22 1.39 19.23 4.25
CA LEU A 22 2.41 19.61 3.29
C LEU A 22 1.73 20.10 2.02
N PHE A 23 2.11 21.27 1.51
CA PHE A 23 1.53 21.80 0.28
C PHE A 23 2.43 21.51 -0.92
N HIS A 24 1.83 21.04 -2.01
CA HIS A 24 2.51 20.80 -3.29
C HIS A 24 1.68 21.34 -4.45
N TYR A 25 2.32 21.68 -5.57
CA TYR A 25 1.62 22.02 -6.80
C TYR A 25 1.65 20.83 -7.75
N HIS A 26 0.47 20.34 -8.13
CA HIS A 26 0.31 19.27 -9.11
C HIS A 26 -0.58 19.76 -10.25
N ASN A 27 -0.07 19.72 -11.49
CA ASN A 27 -0.76 20.23 -12.69
C ASN A 27 -1.30 21.66 -12.52
N GLY A 28 -0.53 22.54 -11.87
CA GLY A 28 -0.92 23.92 -11.59
C GLY A 28 -1.91 24.11 -10.43
N GLN A 29 -2.39 23.03 -9.81
CA GLN A 29 -3.28 23.09 -8.64
C GLN A 29 -2.50 22.89 -7.33
N LYS A 30 -2.75 23.75 -6.35
CA LYS A 30 -2.20 23.58 -4.99
C LYS A 30 -2.98 22.47 -4.29
N VAL A 31 -2.29 21.40 -3.92
CA VAL A 31 -2.84 20.25 -3.19
C VAL A 31 -2.26 20.18 -1.78
N ALA A 32 -3.07 19.76 -0.82
CA ALA A 32 -2.62 19.44 0.53
C ALA A 32 -2.31 17.94 0.61
N VAL A 33 -1.17 17.60 1.21
CA VAL A 33 -0.71 16.24 1.45
C VAL A 33 -0.70 16.02 2.96
N LEU A 34 -1.57 15.13 3.41
CA LEU A 34 -1.63 14.66 4.79
C LEU A 34 -0.81 13.39 4.93
N LEU A 35 -0.07 13.28 6.02
CA LEU A 35 0.71 12.09 6.37
C LEU A 35 0.05 11.43 7.57
N LEU A 36 -0.19 10.13 7.47
CA LEU A 36 -0.72 9.29 8.53
C LEU A 36 0.37 8.27 8.90
N ASP A 37 0.65 8.12 10.19
CA ASP A 37 1.46 7.04 10.75
C ASP A 37 0.56 6.13 11.59
N CYS A 38 0.71 4.82 11.43
CA CYS A 38 -0.22 3.86 12.00
C CYS A 38 0.54 2.83 12.83
N GLN A 39 -0.10 2.36 13.91
CA GLN A 39 0.42 1.26 14.71
C GLN A 39 0.64 0.00 13.85
N GLY A 40 1.80 -0.65 14.04
CA GLY A 40 2.19 -1.84 13.28
C GLY A 40 1.41 -3.11 13.69
N PHE A 41 1.10 -3.95 12.71
CA PHE A 41 0.24 -5.15 12.83
C PHE A 41 0.96 -6.43 13.30
N ALA A 42 1.88 -6.32 14.26
CA ALA A 42 2.66 -7.46 14.75
C ALA A 42 2.81 -7.48 16.28
N ASP A 43 2.03 -6.65 16.98
CA ASP A 43 2.06 -6.61 18.43
C ASP A 43 1.10 -7.66 19.00
N LYS A 44 1.66 -8.64 19.74
CA LYS A 44 0.88 -9.68 20.43
C LYS A 44 -0.14 -9.13 21.43
N LYS A 45 -0.05 -7.84 21.78
CA LYS A 45 -0.97 -7.16 22.70
C LYS A 45 -2.23 -6.62 22.00
N LEU A 46 -2.19 -6.39 20.69
CA LEU A 46 -3.34 -5.85 19.98
C LEU A 46 -4.23 -7.00 19.48
N GLY A 47 -5.52 -6.94 19.79
CA GLY A 47 -6.48 -7.90 19.25
C GLY A 47 -6.61 -7.74 17.73
N GLN A 48 -6.89 -8.85 17.03
CA GLN A 48 -7.10 -8.84 15.57
C GLN A 48 -8.18 -7.84 15.13
N GLU A 49 -9.20 -7.62 15.96
CA GLU A 49 -10.26 -6.62 15.72
C GLU A 49 -9.73 -5.18 15.73
N MET A 50 -8.84 -4.84 16.66
CA MET A 50 -8.22 -3.50 16.71
C MET A 50 -7.28 -3.27 15.53
N GLU A 51 -6.51 -4.28 15.13
CA GLU A 51 -5.69 -4.23 13.91
C GLU A 51 -6.55 -4.00 12.68
N ALA A 52 -7.65 -4.76 12.55
CA ALA A 52 -8.61 -4.60 11.46
C ALA A 52 -9.26 -3.21 11.46
N ALA A 53 -9.58 -2.65 12.63
CA ALA A 53 -10.15 -1.31 12.76
C ALA A 53 -9.16 -0.22 12.32
N ILE A 54 -7.92 -0.28 12.80
CA ILE A 54 -6.84 0.67 12.42
C ILE A 54 -6.60 0.59 10.91
N PHE A 55 -6.47 -0.62 10.36
CA PHE A 55 -6.29 -0.81 8.92
C PHE A 55 -7.48 -0.25 8.12
N SER A 56 -8.70 -0.60 8.53
CA SER A 56 -9.91 -0.18 7.83
C SER A 56 -10.03 1.34 7.80
N LEU A 57 -9.86 2.00 8.94
CA LEU A 57 -9.92 3.45 9.03
C LEU A 57 -8.80 4.11 8.21
N THR A 58 -7.57 3.60 8.30
CA THR A 58 -6.44 4.10 7.50
C THR A 58 -6.71 3.96 5.99
N SER A 59 -7.28 2.83 5.57
CA SER A 59 -7.62 2.56 4.17
C SER A 59 -8.69 3.52 3.64
N LEU A 60 -9.72 3.82 4.45
CA LEU A 60 -10.79 4.74 4.09
C LEU A 60 -10.33 6.19 4.02
N LEU A 61 -9.44 6.60 4.93
CA LEU A 61 -8.90 7.97 4.99
C LEU A 61 -7.82 8.24 3.93
N SER A 62 -7.16 7.19 3.44
CA SER A 62 -5.98 7.34 2.59
C SER A 62 -6.34 7.28 1.10
N SER A 63 -5.68 8.12 0.30
CA SER A 63 -5.62 7.93 -1.16
C SER A 63 -4.52 6.94 -1.56
N VAL A 64 -3.49 6.83 -0.72
CA VAL A 64 -2.33 5.96 -0.90
C VAL A 64 -2.02 5.30 0.44
N MET A 65 -2.01 3.98 0.46
CA MET A 65 -1.67 3.18 1.63
C MET A 65 -0.34 2.47 1.38
N ILE A 66 0.62 2.66 2.28
CA ILE A 66 1.92 2.01 2.24
C ILE A 66 1.93 0.90 3.30
N TYR A 67 1.86 -0.34 2.86
CA TYR A 67 1.98 -1.50 3.73
C TYR A 67 3.45 -1.89 3.85
N ASN A 68 4.05 -1.60 5.00
CA ASN A 68 5.47 -1.83 5.24
C ASN A 68 5.73 -3.29 5.64
N VAL A 69 6.45 -4.02 4.80
CA VAL A 69 6.78 -5.43 4.94
C VAL A 69 8.27 -5.59 5.21
N LYS A 70 8.66 -6.50 6.09
CA LYS A 70 10.06 -6.83 6.33
C LYS A 70 10.46 -8.09 5.55
N SER A 71 11.60 -8.01 4.86
CA SER A 71 12.27 -9.06 4.10
C SER A 71 11.51 -9.57 2.87
N LYS A 72 10.29 -10.11 3.05
CA LYS A 72 9.55 -10.81 2.00
C LYS A 72 8.04 -10.71 2.22
N MET A 73 7.28 -10.83 1.13
CA MET A 73 5.85 -11.15 1.21
C MET A 73 5.67 -12.67 1.25
N ASP A 74 4.61 -13.11 1.93
CA ASP A 74 4.12 -14.48 1.97
C ASP A 74 2.58 -14.47 1.94
N GLU A 75 1.98 -15.66 1.92
CA GLU A 75 0.52 -15.80 1.84
C GLU A 75 -0.17 -15.26 3.10
N ASP A 76 0.43 -15.44 4.29
CA ASP A 76 -0.12 -14.95 5.55
C ASP A 76 -0.31 -13.42 5.53
N ILE A 77 0.68 -12.69 4.97
CA ILE A 77 0.54 -11.23 4.77
C ILE A 77 -0.62 -10.91 3.81
N LEU A 78 -0.76 -11.63 2.70
CA LEU A 78 -1.83 -11.39 1.73
C LEU A 78 -3.22 -11.68 2.31
N GLN A 79 -3.36 -12.79 3.03
CA GLN A 79 -4.58 -13.18 3.71
C GLN A 79 -4.95 -12.13 4.77
N LYS A 80 -4.00 -11.70 5.61
CA LYS A 80 -4.22 -10.65 6.62
C LYS A 80 -4.68 -9.33 6.00
N VAL A 81 -4.00 -8.88 4.94
CA VAL A 81 -4.40 -7.65 4.22
C VAL A 81 -5.78 -7.84 3.58
N GLN A 82 -6.12 -9.03 3.07
CA GLN A 82 -7.43 -9.30 2.52
C GLN A 82 -8.54 -9.26 3.57
N GLU A 83 -8.34 -9.88 4.73
CA GLU A 83 -9.28 -9.83 5.84
C GLU A 83 -9.56 -8.38 6.24
N PHE A 84 -8.51 -7.57 6.44
CA PHE A 84 -8.69 -6.18 6.81
C PHE A 84 -9.35 -5.35 5.68
N SER A 85 -9.13 -5.71 4.42
CA SER A 85 -9.80 -5.07 3.28
C SER A 85 -11.30 -5.38 3.22
N LYS A 86 -11.71 -6.58 3.67
CA LYS A 86 -13.13 -6.92 3.82
C LYS A 86 -13.78 -6.06 4.91
N TRP A 87 -13.13 -5.90 6.06
CA TRP A 87 -13.58 -5.01 7.12
C TRP A 87 -13.73 -3.57 6.62
N ALA A 88 -12.73 -3.06 5.90
CA ALA A 88 -12.80 -1.72 5.30
C ALA A 88 -13.99 -1.57 4.35
N SER A 89 -14.28 -2.62 3.56
CA SER A 89 -15.42 -2.64 2.64
C SER A 89 -16.77 -2.61 3.37
N VAL A 90 -16.90 -3.34 4.48
CA VAL A 90 -18.10 -3.29 5.32
C VAL A 90 -18.30 -1.89 5.90
N VAL A 91 -17.25 -1.30 6.47
CA VAL A 91 -17.32 0.06 7.03
C VAL A 91 -17.66 1.09 5.94
N SER A 92 -17.03 0.99 4.76
CA SER A 92 -17.32 1.81 3.58
C SER A 92 -18.80 1.81 3.19
N THR A 93 -19.46 0.65 3.19
CA THR A 93 -20.89 0.56 2.87
C THR A 93 -21.77 1.28 3.89
N THR A 94 -21.37 1.25 5.17
CA THR A 94 -22.08 1.95 6.25
C THR A 94 -21.96 3.47 6.10
N VAL A 95 -20.79 3.97 5.70
CA VAL A 95 -20.55 5.43 5.56
C VAL A 95 -20.86 5.98 4.16
N GLN A 96 -21.34 5.14 3.24
CA GLN A 96 -21.63 5.48 1.83
C GLN A 96 -20.44 6.08 1.04
N GLU A 97 -19.22 5.94 1.54
CA GLU A 97 -18.00 6.41 0.88
C GLU A 97 -17.27 5.25 0.21
N LYS A 98 -16.98 5.38 -1.10
CA LYS A 98 -16.14 4.43 -1.85
C LYS A 98 -14.77 5.02 -2.13
N CYS A 99 -13.96 5.19 -1.08
CA CYS A 99 -12.54 5.49 -1.25
C CYS A 99 -11.78 4.16 -1.36
N LYS A 100 -11.19 3.92 -2.53
CA LYS A 100 -10.26 2.81 -2.75
C LYS A 100 -8.86 3.39 -2.85
N PRO A 101 -7.96 3.16 -1.88
CA PRO A 101 -6.60 3.64 -2.00
C PRO A 101 -5.83 2.89 -3.10
N HIS A 102 -4.71 3.46 -3.50
CA HIS A 102 -3.62 2.69 -4.09
C HIS A 102 -2.86 1.99 -2.95
N LEU A 103 -2.59 0.68 -3.10
CA LEU A 103 -1.84 -0.10 -2.13
C LEU A 103 -0.40 -0.30 -2.61
N LEU A 104 0.56 0.16 -1.81
CA LEU A 104 1.98 -0.05 -2.03
C LEU A 104 2.54 -0.98 -0.96
N PHE A 105 2.97 -2.18 -1.36
CA PHE A 105 3.81 -3.03 -0.53
C PHE A 105 5.25 -2.52 -0.56
N LEU A 106 5.71 -1.96 0.55
CA LEU A 106 7.10 -1.53 0.73
C LEU A 106 7.88 -2.65 1.44
N ILE A 107 8.67 -3.40 0.68
CA ILE A 107 9.49 -4.50 1.21
C ILE A 107 10.86 -3.96 1.63
N ARG A 108 11.08 -3.90 2.94
CA ARG A 108 12.33 -3.49 3.59
C ARG A 108 13.26 -4.69 3.68
N ASP A 109 14.57 -4.44 3.72
CA ASP A 109 15.57 -5.48 3.92
C ASP A 109 15.45 -6.64 2.90
N PHE A 110 15.12 -6.31 1.64
CA PHE A 110 14.87 -7.31 0.62
C PHE A 110 16.15 -8.07 0.24
N THR A 111 16.13 -9.40 0.33
CA THR A 111 17.33 -10.26 0.21
C THR A 111 17.41 -11.06 -1.10
N PHE A 112 16.30 -11.28 -1.81
CA PHE A 112 16.25 -12.11 -3.04
C PHE A 112 16.78 -11.37 -4.28
N THR A 113 17.89 -10.65 -4.13
CA THR A 113 18.45 -9.74 -5.14
C THR A 113 19.11 -10.45 -6.31
N GLN A 114 19.49 -11.72 -6.11
CA GLN A 114 20.01 -12.58 -7.18
C GLN A 114 18.91 -12.96 -8.17
N GLU A 115 17.67 -13.07 -7.70
CA GLU A 115 16.51 -13.49 -8.49
C GLU A 115 15.66 -12.30 -8.96
N PHE A 116 15.55 -11.26 -8.13
CA PHE A 116 14.64 -10.16 -8.35
C PHE A 116 15.34 -8.81 -8.12
N PRO A 117 15.28 -7.89 -9.10
CA PRO A 117 15.88 -6.58 -8.93
C PRO A 117 15.14 -5.73 -7.90
N PHE A 118 15.86 -4.73 -7.39
CA PHE A 118 15.29 -3.67 -6.56
C PHE A 118 14.39 -2.74 -7.37
N GLY A 119 13.51 -2.06 -6.66
CA GLY A 119 12.72 -0.98 -7.19
C GLY A 119 11.23 -1.27 -7.31
N PHE A 120 10.60 -0.45 -8.14
CA PHE A 120 9.15 -0.31 -8.27
C PHE A 120 8.60 -1.17 -9.41
N HIS A 121 7.76 -2.14 -9.07
CA HIS A 121 7.17 -3.06 -10.05
C HIS A 121 5.67 -3.28 -9.80
N ASP A 122 4.90 -3.15 -10.87
CA ASP A 122 3.47 -3.43 -10.93
C ASP A 122 3.15 -4.36 -12.11
N LYS A 123 1.88 -4.69 -12.33
CA LYS A 123 1.42 -5.55 -13.44
C LYS A 123 1.95 -5.13 -14.83
N ASN A 124 2.16 -3.84 -15.06
CA ASN A 124 2.51 -3.26 -16.35
C ASN A 124 3.98 -2.79 -16.42
N HIS A 125 4.66 -2.66 -15.28
CA HIS A 125 6.04 -2.21 -15.16
C HIS A 125 6.87 -3.31 -14.50
N THR A 126 7.28 -4.28 -15.30
CA THR A 126 8.05 -5.43 -14.86
C THR A 126 9.50 -5.32 -15.36
N PRO A 127 10.50 -5.81 -14.60
CA PRO A 127 11.86 -5.94 -15.13
C PRO A 127 11.87 -6.86 -16.34
N LYS A 128 12.69 -6.54 -17.35
CA LYS A 128 12.96 -7.48 -18.44
C LYS A 128 13.73 -8.66 -17.88
N SER A 129 13.31 -9.88 -18.22
CA SER A 129 14.08 -11.08 -17.88
C SER A 129 15.47 -11.00 -18.53
N THR A 130 16.51 -11.21 -17.74
CA THR A 130 17.89 -11.34 -18.19
C THR A 130 18.42 -12.68 -17.70
N ASN A 131 19.05 -13.45 -18.58
CA ASN A 131 19.71 -14.72 -18.27
C ASN A 131 18.81 -15.81 -17.65
N GLY A 132 17.58 -15.98 -18.13
CA GLY A 132 16.71 -17.09 -17.73
C GLY A 132 16.09 -16.97 -16.33
N VAL A 133 16.35 -15.89 -15.60
CA VAL A 133 15.68 -15.59 -14.33
C VAL A 133 14.34 -14.91 -14.64
N ASN A 134 13.24 -15.55 -14.23
CA ASN A 134 11.88 -15.07 -14.45
C ASN A 134 11.57 -13.94 -13.43
N GLY A 135 12.20 -12.79 -13.67
CA GLY A 135 12.56 -11.81 -12.64
C GLY A 135 11.49 -10.75 -12.35
N ASN A 136 10.31 -11.17 -11.90
CA ASN A 136 9.38 -10.22 -11.29
C ASN A 136 8.72 -10.75 -10.03
N TYR A 137 9.25 -10.31 -8.88
CA TYR A 137 8.70 -10.60 -7.56
C TYR A 137 7.22 -10.22 -7.46
N PHE A 138 6.78 -9.09 -8.02
CA PHE A 138 5.35 -8.75 -8.00
C PHE A 138 4.52 -9.82 -8.70
N ASN A 139 4.95 -10.31 -9.86
CA ASN A 139 4.20 -11.30 -10.61
C ASN A 139 4.23 -12.68 -9.92
N THR A 140 5.38 -13.10 -9.39
CA THR A 140 5.49 -14.34 -8.62
C THR A 140 4.48 -14.40 -7.47
N PHE A 141 4.23 -13.25 -6.82
CA PHE A 141 3.33 -13.20 -5.67
C PHE A 141 1.88 -12.80 -6.01
N PHE A 142 1.62 -12.02 -7.06
CA PHE A 142 0.27 -11.54 -7.40
C PHE A 142 -0.34 -12.15 -8.67
N THR A 143 0.45 -12.66 -9.62
CA THR A 143 -0.04 -13.26 -10.88
C THR A 143 0.38 -14.73 -10.98
N GLN A 144 -0.43 -15.61 -10.38
CA GLN A 144 -0.44 -17.08 -10.50
C GLN A 144 0.80 -17.87 -10.07
N THR A 145 0.55 -18.93 -9.29
CA THR A 145 1.30 -20.19 -9.35
C THR A 145 0.28 -21.35 -9.37
N ASP A 146 0.67 -22.51 -9.89
CA ASP A 146 -0.20 -23.68 -10.14
C ASP A 146 -0.50 -24.52 -8.88
N ASP A 147 -0.02 -24.09 -7.71
CA ASP A 147 -0.09 -24.82 -6.44
C ASP A 147 -0.66 -23.94 -5.31
N VAL A 148 -1.76 -23.26 -5.61
CA VAL A 148 -2.35 -22.24 -4.74
C VAL A 148 -3.71 -22.70 -4.27
N THR A 149 -3.90 -22.75 -2.96
CA THR A 149 -5.19 -23.06 -2.35
C THR A 149 -6.29 -22.14 -2.89
N SER A 150 -7.53 -22.63 -2.92
CA SER A 150 -8.70 -21.81 -3.30
C SER A 150 -8.80 -20.51 -2.50
N GLU A 151 -8.35 -20.54 -1.25
CA GLU A 151 -8.24 -19.40 -0.35
C GLU A 151 -7.26 -18.33 -0.86
N ASN A 152 -6.04 -18.72 -1.21
CA ASN A 152 -5.00 -17.81 -1.68
C ASN A 152 -5.33 -17.17 -3.04
N ILE A 153 -6.04 -17.91 -3.93
CA ILE A 153 -6.60 -17.36 -5.17
C ILE A 153 -7.66 -16.30 -4.86
N THR A 154 -8.53 -16.59 -3.89
CA THR A 154 -9.59 -15.69 -3.46
C THR A 154 -9.01 -14.42 -2.84
N ALA A 155 -7.98 -14.55 -2.01
CA ALA A 155 -7.31 -13.41 -1.37
C ALA A 155 -6.83 -12.38 -2.40
N ARG A 156 -6.12 -12.83 -3.45
CA ARG A 156 -5.64 -11.95 -4.53
C ARG A 156 -6.79 -11.29 -5.29
N LYS A 157 -7.82 -12.03 -5.67
CA LYS A 157 -9.00 -11.49 -6.37
C LYS A 157 -9.70 -10.41 -5.54
N ASP A 158 -9.80 -10.61 -4.23
CA ASP A 158 -10.44 -9.65 -3.34
C ASP A 158 -9.59 -8.39 -3.17
N LEU A 159 -8.27 -8.53 -3.02
CA LEU A 159 -7.35 -7.39 -2.99
C LEU A 159 -7.46 -6.55 -4.27
N GLU A 160 -7.50 -7.18 -5.44
CA GLU A 160 -7.67 -6.47 -6.72
C GLU A 160 -9.00 -5.73 -6.83
N LYS A 161 -10.06 -6.21 -6.15
CA LYS A 161 -11.32 -5.48 -6.06
C LYS A 161 -11.25 -4.30 -5.09
N CYS A 162 -10.46 -4.40 -4.01
CA CYS A 162 -10.41 -3.39 -2.95
C CYS A 162 -9.54 -2.19 -3.31
N TYR A 163 -8.53 -2.35 -4.15
CA TYR A 163 -7.53 -1.31 -4.44
C TYR A 163 -7.55 -0.86 -5.90
N ILE A 164 -7.31 0.43 -6.15
CA ILE A 164 -7.21 0.95 -7.53
C ILE A 164 -6.00 0.35 -8.23
N LYS A 165 -4.88 0.27 -7.50
CA LYS A 165 -3.63 -0.28 -7.99
C LYS A 165 -2.88 -0.90 -6.82
N ILE A 166 -2.28 -2.06 -7.08
CA ILE A 166 -1.38 -2.73 -6.15
C ILE A 166 0.02 -2.67 -6.74
N VAL A 167 1.00 -2.27 -5.94
CA VAL A 167 2.38 -2.16 -6.38
C VAL A 167 3.35 -2.64 -5.31
N ARG A 168 4.51 -3.12 -5.73
CA ARG A 168 5.65 -3.45 -4.87
C ARG A 168 6.80 -2.47 -5.08
N SER A 169 7.41 -2.04 -3.99
CA SER A 169 8.73 -1.40 -3.95
C SER A 169 9.62 -2.17 -2.99
N SER A 170 10.85 -2.52 -3.38
CA SER A 170 11.82 -3.10 -2.46
C SER A 170 13.03 -2.20 -2.23
N THR A 171 13.64 -2.34 -1.06
CA THR A 171 14.81 -1.57 -0.63
C THR A 171 15.85 -2.48 0.01
N ARG A 172 17.12 -2.09 -0.09
CA ARG A 172 18.26 -2.74 0.58
C ARG A 172 18.14 -2.69 2.11
N HIS A 173 18.92 -3.51 2.81
CA HIS A 173 19.06 -3.39 4.27
C HIS A 173 19.59 -2.00 4.64
N ARG A 174 18.94 -1.35 5.62
CA ARG A 174 19.09 0.08 5.98
C ARG A 174 18.56 1.10 4.96
N GLY A 175 17.84 0.67 3.92
CA GLY A 175 17.09 1.48 2.96
C GLY A 175 17.74 2.81 2.58
N ASP A 176 18.40 2.89 1.42
CA ASP A 176 18.89 4.17 0.92
C ASP A 176 17.70 5.15 0.80
N SER A 177 17.68 6.14 1.68
CA SER A 177 16.62 7.14 1.75
C SER A 177 16.46 7.89 0.43
N LEU A 178 17.52 7.96 -0.38
CA LEU A 178 17.48 8.55 -1.71
C LEU A 178 16.70 7.67 -2.69
N GLU A 179 16.98 6.36 -2.71
CA GLU A 179 16.26 5.40 -3.57
C GLU A 179 14.78 5.35 -3.21
N LEU A 180 14.45 5.30 -1.91
CA LEU A 180 13.06 5.36 -1.46
C LEU A 180 12.39 6.67 -1.85
N ARG A 181 13.06 7.82 -1.68
CA ARG A 181 12.53 9.13 -2.09
C ARG A 181 12.28 9.20 -3.59
N GLN A 182 13.19 8.68 -4.41
CA GLN A 182 13.03 8.65 -5.87
C GLN A 182 11.87 7.75 -6.29
N ASN A 183 11.77 6.56 -5.69
CA ASN A 183 10.67 5.63 -5.95
C ASN A 183 9.33 6.24 -5.51
N MET A 184 9.25 6.79 -4.30
CA MET A 184 8.05 7.48 -3.79
C MET A 184 7.69 8.71 -4.63
N GLY A 185 8.66 9.50 -5.09
CA GLY A 185 8.41 10.62 -6.00
C GLY A 185 7.78 10.19 -7.32
N ARG A 186 8.26 9.09 -7.92
CA ARG A 186 7.65 8.51 -9.13
C ARG A 186 6.24 7.97 -8.88
N ILE A 187 6.01 7.37 -7.72
CA ILE A 187 4.71 6.81 -7.31
C ILE A 187 3.69 7.93 -7.13
N MET A 188 4.00 8.87 -6.24
CA MET A 188 3.11 9.95 -5.87
C MET A 188 2.87 10.89 -7.05
N GLY A 189 3.90 11.15 -7.88
CA GLY A 189 3.75 11.91 -9.11
C GLY A 189 2.79 11.26 -10.12
N LYS A 190 2.81 9.92 -10.24
CA LYS A 190 1.86 9.18 -11.11
C LYS A 190 0.46 9.04 -10.49
N TRP A 191 0.35 8.98 -9.17
CA TRP A 191 -0.91 8.71 -8.47
C TRP A 191 -1.72 9.96 -8.14
N ALA A 192 -1.07 11.11 -7.94
CA ALA A 192 -1.75 12.40 -7.83
C ALA A 192 -2.61 12.71 -9.09
N VAL A 193 -2.23 12.18 -10.26
CA VAL A 193 -2.95 12.35 -11.53
C VAL A 193 -4.28 11.59 -11.55
N SER A 194 -4.40 10.44 -10.87
CA SER A 194 -5.58 9.56 -10.98
C SER A 194 -6.68 9.91 -9.98
N GLY A 195 -6.33 10.39 -8.78
CA GLY A 195 -7.30 10.84 -7.77
C GLY A 195 -8.11 12.07 -8.21
N VAL A 196 -7.47 13.03 -8.89
CA VAL A 196 -8.11 14.28 -9.34
C VAL A 196 -9.10 14.06 -10.50
N ARG A 197 -8.85 13.09 -11.39
CA ARG A 197 -9.79 12.79 -12.50
C ARG A 197 -11.11 12.20 -12.02
N ASN A 198 -11.10 11.45 -10.91
CA ASN A 198 -12.31 10.82 -10.37
C ASN A 198 -13.21 11.81 -9.60
N SER A 199 -12.66 12.89 -9.01
CA SER A 199 -13.47 13.96 -8.42
C SER A 199 -14.09 14.87 -9.49
N GLN A 200 -13.34 15.25 -10.53
CA GLN A 200 -13.85 16.10 -11.61
C GLN A 200 -14.95 15.47 -12.46
N ASN A 201 -15.04 14.13 -12.51
CA ASN A 201 -16.12 13.44 -13.22
C ASN A 201 -17.42 13.31 -12.39
N LYS A 202 -17.37 13.47 -11.06
CA LYS A 202 -18.57 13.45 -10.20
C LYS A 202 -19.29 14.80 -10.16
N ASP A 203 -18.56 15.92 -10.32
CA ASP A 203 -19.15 17.27 -10.29
C ASP A 203 -19.89 17.67 -11.59
N ARG A 204 -19.90 16.81 -12.62
CA ARG A 204 -20.60 17.07 -13.89
C ARG A 204 -22.04 16.53 -13.96
N THR A 205 -22.55 15.89 -12.90
CA THR A 205 -23.88 15.27 -12.87
C THR A 205 -24.79 15.81 -11.77
N ILE A 206 -24.84 17.13 -11.58
CA ILE A 206 -25.92 17.78 -10.82
C ILE A 206 -26.90 18.35 -11.86
N PRO A 207 -28.10 17.75 -12.06
CA PRO A 207 -29.12 18.36 -12.90
C PRO A 207 -29.68 19.60 -12.21
N LYS A 208 -29.91 20.66 -13.00
CA LYS A 208 -30.62 21.88 -12.58
C LYS A 208 -32.08 21.61 -12.29
#